data_AF-B8JA36-F1
#
_entry.id   AF-B8JA36-F1
#
_cell.length_a   1.000
_cell.length_b   1.000
_cell.length_c   1.000
_cell.angle_alpha   90.00
_cell.angle_beta   90.00
_cell.angle_gamma   90.00
#
_symmetry.space_group_name_H-M   'P 1'
#
loop_
_entity.id
_entity.type
_entity.pdbx_description
1 polymer ?
#
loop_
_entity_poly.entity_id
_entity_poly.type
_entity_poly.pdbx_seq_one_letter_code
_entity_poly.pdbx_strand_id
1 'polypeptide(L)'
;MVFSVLSFTFHDRFPFPDGKEGAFVHLGLPPYFKVELTIAKALGVLALLVPGVPRKVREFAYFGFGLTLVSAAIAHFSVGDARRLSPLYVIDPLLFLGCLATSYAGFLRGGPEAFRGPSAQPAVGTSGAATVRSVRVARTPPPSEASPR
;
A
#
# COMPACT_ATOMS: atom_id res chain seq x y z
N MET A 1 8.06 11.18 -13.54
CA MET A 1 6.92 10.28 -13.23
C MET A 1 5.57 10.88 -13.63
N VAL A 2 5.12 11.96 -13.01
CA VAL A 2 3.84 12.61 -13.37
C VAL A 2 3.81 13.01 -14.86
N PHE A 3 4.92 13.52 -15.39
CA PHE A 3 5.05 13.86 -16.81
C PHE A 3 4.87 12.66 -17.76
N SER A 4 5.41 11.47 -17.44
CA SER A 4 5.30 10.28 -18.28
C SER A 4 3.88 9.70 -18.25
N VAL A 5 3.25 9.66 -17.07
CA VAL A 5 1.86 9.21 -16.92
C VAL A 5 0.88 10.16 -17.59
N LEU A 6 1.09 11.48 -17.43
CA LEU A 6 0.27 12.49 -18.09
C LEU A 6 0.47 12.45 -19.61
N SER A 7 1.70 12.39 -20.11
CA SER A 7 1.95 12.24 -21.56
C SER A 7 1.36 10.95 -22.09
N PHE A 8 1.52 9.80 -21.42
CA PHE A 8 0.93 8.54 -21.87
C PHE A 8 -0.61 8.56 -21.87
N THR A 9 -1.23 9.24 -20.90
CA THR A 9 -2.69 9.27 -20.74
C THR A 9 -3.35 10.33 -21.64
N PHE A 10 -2.71 11.49 -21.83
CA PHE A 10 -3.26 12.64 -22.55
C PHE A 10 -2.59 12.93 -23.91
N HIS A 11 -1.39 12.40 -24.15
CA HIS A 11 -0.54 12.64 -25.33
C HIS A 11 0.09 11.33 -25.83
N ASP A 12 -0.76 10.35 -26.15
CA ASP A 12 -0.41 9.00 -26.57
C ASP A 12 0.37 8.90 -27.89
N ARG A 13 0.69 10.04 -28.53
CA ARG A 13 1.49 10.18 -29.76
C ARG A 13 2.98 10.44 -29.51
N PHE A 14 3.38 10.86 -28.31
CA PHE A 14 4.77 11.12 -27.97
C PHE A 14 5.38 9.83 -27.36
N PRO A 15 6.49 9.25 -27.85
CA PRO A 15 7.56 9.73 -28.74
C PRO A 15 7.50 9.13 -30.16
N PHE A 16 6.33 8.80 -30.70
CA PHE A 16 6.19 8.12 -31.99
C PHE A 16 5.83 9.15 -33.09
N PRO A 17 6.82 9.82 -33.73
CA PRO A 17 6.59 10.96 -34.62
C PRO A 17 5.79 10.63 -35.90
N ASP A 18 5.81 9.38 -36.36
CA ASP A 18 5.17 8.96 -37.63
C ASP A 18 3.79 8.27 -37.44
N GLY A 19 3.35 8.06 -36.20
CA GLY A 19 2.19 7.24 -35.90
C GLY A 19 0.87 8.02 -35.91
N LYS A 20 -0.03 7.69 -36.83
CA LYS A 20 -1.49 7.94 -36.63
C LYS A 20 -2.07 7.11 -35.46
N GLU A 21 -1.21 6.41 -34.72
CA GLU A 21 -1.48 5.24 -33.89
C GLU A 21 -0.81 5.45 -32.53
N GLY A 22 -1.60 5.49 -31.45
CA GLY A 22 -1.09 5.78 -30.10
C GLY A 22 -0.35 4.60 -29.46
N ALA A 23 0.23 4.79 -28.27
CA ALA A 23 1.05 3.78 -27.59
C ALA A 23 0.41 2.37 -27.47
N PHE A 24 -0.91 2.27 -27.31
CA PHE A 24 -1.59 0.96 -27.29
C PHE A 24 -1.59 0.28 -28.66
N VAL A 25 -1.73 1.05 -29.74
CA VAL A 25 -1.67 0.52 -31.10
C VAL A 25 -0.25 0.06 -31.44
N HIS A 26 0.77 0.81 -31.00
CA HIS A 26 2.17 0.39 -31.09
C HIS A 26 2.44 -0.95 -30.38
N LEU A 27 1.76 -1.20 -29.26
CA LEU A 27 1.79 -2.47 -28.55
C LEU A 27 0.88 -3.56 -29.15
N GLY A 28 0.14 -3.27 -30.22
CA GLY A 28 -0.81 -4.20 -30.84
C GLY A 28 -2.10 -4.42 -30.03
N LEU A 29 -2.40 -3.53 -29.08
CA LEU A 29 -3.57 -3.62 -28.20
C LEU A 29 -4.77 -2.87 -28.80
N PRO A 30 -6.00 -3.39 -28.63
CA PRO A 30 -7.18 -2.77 -29.20
C PRO A 30 -7.54 -1.46 -28.46
N PRO A 31 -8.17 -0.48 -29.13
CA PRO A 31 -8.46 0.83 -28.55
C PRO A 31 -9.34 0.81 -27.28
N TYR A 32 -10.29 -0.12 -27.18
CA TYR A 32 -11.16 -0.23 -26.00
C TYR A 32 -10.38 -0.62 -24.73
N PHE A 33 -9.29 -1.39 -24.88
CA PHE A 33 -8.45 -1.80 -23.75
C PHE A 33 -7.78 -0.61 -23.07
N LYS A 34 -7.46 0.45 -23.83
CA LYS A 34 -6.99 1.73 -23.26
C LYS A 34 -8.03 2.32 -22.31
N VAL A 35 -9.30 2.31 -22.71
CA VAL A 35 -10.40 2.88 -21.93
C VAL A 35 -10.61 2.05 -20.66
N GLU A 36 -10.68 0.73 -20.78
CA GLU A 36 -10.82 -0.19 -19.65
C GLU A 36 -9.67 -0.02 -18.65
N LEU A 37 -8.43 0.00 -19.14
CA LEU A 37 -7.24 0.14 -18.28
C LEU A 37 -7.18 1.51 -17.60
N THR A 38 -7.60 2.58 -18.28
CA THR A 38 -7.68 3.92 -17.70
C THR A 38 -8.70 3.97 -16.57
N ILE A 39 -9.90 3.41 -16.78
CA ILE A 39 -10.95 3.33 -15.76
C ILE A 39 -10.48 2.48 -14.58
N ALA A 40 -9.89 1.31 -14.84
CA ALA A 40 -9.37 0.44 -13.79
C ALA A 40 -8.29 1.12 -12.94
N LYS A 41 -7.36 1.88 -13.56
CA LYS A 41 -6.37 2.67 -12.82
C LYS A 41 -7.02 3.76 -11.97
N ALA A 42 -8.01 4.49 -12.51
CA ALA A 42 -8.71 5.52 -11.74
C ALA A 42 -9.40 4.94 -10.49
N LEU A 43 -10.10 3.80 -10.66
CA LEU A 43 -10.73 3.08 -9.55
C LEU A 43 -9.70 2.55 -8.54
N GLY A 44 -8.57 2.02 -9.01
CA GLY A 44 -7.48 1.58 -8.16
C GLY A 44 -6.87 2.72 -7.34
N VAL A 45 -6.63 3.88 -7.95
CA VAL A 45 -6.11 5.07 -7.25
C VAL A 45 -7.12 5.50 -6.19
N LEU A 46 -8.41 5.56 -6.55
CA LEU A 46 -9.46 5.92 -5.61
C LEU A 46 -9.51 4.94 -4.41
N ALA A 47 -9.37 3.64 -4.67
CA ALA A 47 -9.33 2.62 -3.62
C ALA A 47 -8.14 2.77 -2.66
N LEU A 48 -6.99 3.28 -3.14
CA LEU A 48 -5.80 3.51 -2.31
C LEU A 48 -5.83 4.85 -1.57
N LEU A 49 -6.41 5.90 -2.17
CA LEU A 49 -6.41 7.25 -1.59
C LEU A 49 -7.54 7.48 -0.58
N VAL A 50 -8.71 6.88 -0.79
CA VAL A 50 -9.87 7.14 0.06
C VAL A 50 -9.67 6.49 1.45
N PRO A 51 -9.67 7.27 2.54
CA PRO A 51 -9.64 6.71 3.89
C PRO A 51 -10.94 5.95 4.15
N GLY A 52 -10.85 4.80 4.81
CA GLY A 52 -12.02 3.96 5.14
C GLY A 52 -12.33 2.84 4.14
N VAL A 53 -11.60 2.72 3.03
CA VAL A 53 -11.76 1.59 2.10
C VAL A 53 -11.37 0.26 2.79
N PRO A 54 -12.17 -0.83 2.63
CA PRO A 54 -11.86 -2.12 3.22
C PRO A 54 -10.46 -2.61 2.85
N ARG A 55 -9.76 -3.23 3.81
CA ARG A 55 -8.37 -3.69 3.63
C ARG A 55 -8.21 -4.60 2.40
N LYS A 56 -9.14 -5.54 2.20
CA LYS A 56 -9.14 -6.47 1.05
C LYS A 56 -9.19 -5.73 -0.29
N VAL A 57 -10.00 -4.67 -0.39
CA VAL A 57 -10.11 -3.87 -1.63
C VAL A 57 -8.80 -3.14 -1.92
N ARG A 58 -8.12 -2.62 -0.88
CA ARG A 58 -6.78 -2.04 -1.01
C ARG A 58 -5.76 -3.06 -1.46
N GLU A 59 -5.79 -4.27 -0.91
CA GLU A 59 -4.91 -5.38 -1.32
C GLU A 59 -5.14 -5.76 -2.80
N PHE A 60 -6.39 -5.82 -3.25
CA PHE A 60 -6.72 -6.00 -4.68
C PHE A 60 -6.23 -4.85 -5.55
N ALA A 61 -6.33 -3.61 -5.10
CA ALA A 61 -5.80 -2.45 -5.82
C ALA A 61 -4.26 -2.54 -5.95
N TYR A 62 -3.54 -2.86 -4.87
CA TYR A 62 -2.10 -3.09 -4.90
C TYR A 62 -1.71 -4.21 -5.88
N PHE A 63 -2.43 -5.34 -5.85
CA PHE A 63 -2.21 -6.45 -6.77
C PHE A 63 -2.45 -6.05 -8.22
N GLY A 64 -3.58 -5.37 -8.50
CA GLY A 64 -3.93 -4.90 -9.83
C GLY A 64 -2.88 -3.93 -10.39
N PHE A 65 -2.45 -2.94 -9.62
CA PHE A 65 -1.36 -2.06 -10.04
C PHE A 65 -0.06 -2.81 -10.28
N GLY A 66 0.31 -3.73 -9.40
CA GLY A 66 1.49 -4.57 -9.57
C GLY A 66 1.46 -5.34 -10.88
N LEU A 67 0.34 -6.00 -11.19
CA LEU A 67 0.14 -6.74 -12.44
C LEU A 67 0.26 -5.82 -13.66
N THR A 68 -0.33 -4.62 -13.61
CA THR A 68 -0.23 -3.67 -14.74
C THR A 68 1.19 -3.17 -14.98
N LEU A 69 1.97 -2.93 -13.92
CA LEU A 69 3.35 -2.46 -14.03
C LEU A 69 4.28 -3.56 -14.56
N VAL A 70 4.13 -4.78 -14.07
CA VAL A 70 4.87 -5.95 -14.60
C VAL A 70 4.53 -6.18 -16.07
N SER A 71 3.24 -6.14 -16.42
CA SER A 71 2.78 -6.34 -17.80
C SER A 71 3.31 -5.24 -18.73
N ALA A 72 3.34 -3.99 -18.29
CA ALA A 72 3.90 -2.87 -19.06
C ALA A 72 5.41 -3.05 -19.31
N ALA A 73 6.17 -3.48 -18.30
CA ALA A 73 7.60 -3.76 -18.47
C ALA A 73 7.84 -4.88 -19.48
N ILE A 74 7.06 -5.96 -19.42
CA ILE A 74 7.14 -7.09 -20.37
C ILE A 74 6.76 -6.63 -21.79
N ALA A 75 5.69 -5.85 -21.93
CA ALA A 75 5.21 -5.38 -23.24
C ALA A 75 6.27 -4.50 -23.94
N HIS A 76 6.81 -3.50 -23.23
CA HIS A 76 7.88 -2.64 -23.78
C HIS A 76 9.16 -3.40 -24.08
N PHE A 77 9.50 -4.41 -23.27
CA PHE A 77 10.64 -5.28 -23.54
C PHE A 77 10.42 -6.14 -24.79
N SER A 78 9.23 -6.74 -24.95
CA SER A 78 8.89 -7.63 -26.06
C SER A 78 8.87 -6.92 -27.41
N VAL A 79 8.41 -5.67 -27.47
CA VAL A 79 8.39 -4.85 -28.70
C VAL A 79 9.76 -4.24 -29.00
N GLY A 80 10.68 -4.27 -28.03
CA GLY A 80 12.05 -3.81 -28.18
C GLY A 80 12.22 -2.31 -27.96
N ASP A 81 11.28 -1.65 -27.28
CA ASP A 81 11.32 -0.20 -27.03
C ASP A 81 12.56 0.21 -26.24
N ALA A 82 13.06 -0.65 -25.36
CA ALA A 82 14.32 -0.45 -24.64
C ALA A 82 15.54 -0.26 -25.55
N ARG A 83 15.56 -0.96 -26.69
CA ARG A 83 16.67 -0.92 -27.66
C ARG A 83 16.45 0.10 -28.76
N ARG A 84 15.18 0.33 -29.14
CA ARG A 84 14.81 1.17 -30.30
C ARG A 84 14.53 2.62 -29.94
N LEU A 85 13.99 2.89 -28.75
CA LEU A 85 13.60 4.23 -28.30
C LEU A 85 14.45 4.68 -27.14
N SER A 86 14.33 3.99 -25.99
CA SER A 86 15.07 4.30 -24.78
C SER A 86 14.86 3.21 -23.73
N PRO A 87 15.90 2.85 -22.95
CA PRO A 87 15.75 1.96 -21.80
C PRO A 87 14.71 2.44 -20.77
N LEU A 88 14.42 3.74 -20.73
CA LEU A 88 13.47 4.34 -19.80
C LEU A 88 12.06 3.72 -19.89
N TYR A 89 11.64 3.24 -21.07
CA TYR A 89 10.33 2.58 -21.23
C TYR A 89 10.17 1.30 -20.42
N VAL A 90 11.26 0.58 -20.14
CA VAL A 90 11.24 -0.63 -19.30
C VAL A 90 11.60 -0.27 -17.85
N ILE A 91 12.48 0.70 -17.64
CA ILE A 91 12.92 1.11 -16.29
C ILE A 91 11.79 1.82 -15.54
N ASP A 92 11.04 2.71 -16.19
CA ASP A 92 9.96 3.48 -15.57
C ASP A 92 8.91 2.60 -14.85
N PRO A 93 8.30 1.57 -15.49
CA PRO A 93 7.35 0.71 -14.80
C PRO A 93 7.98 -0.11 -13.67
N LEU A 94 9.27 -0.49 -13.78
CA LEU A 94 9.98 -1.21 -12.72
C LEU A 94 10.26 -0.33 -11.50
N LEU A 95 10.65 0.94 -11.71
CA LEU A 95 10.80 1.91 -10.63
C LEU A 95 9.48 2.12 -9.89
N PHE A 96 8.37 2.24 -10.63
CA PHE A 96 7.05 2.36 -10.02
C PHE A 96 6.63 1.10 -9.27
N LEU A 97 6.99 -0.08 -9.78
CA LEU A 97 6.74 -1.33 -9.09
C LEU A 97 7.50 -1.39 -7.75
N GLY A 98 8.75 -0.92 -7.72
CA GLY A 98 9.53 -0.80 -6.47
C GLY A 98 8.90 0.17 -5.46
N CYS A 99 8.42 1.32 -5.94
CA CYS A 99 7.69 2.28 -5.11
C CYS A 99 6.38 1.68 -4.56
N LEU A 100 5.60 1.01 -5.42
CA LEU A 100 4.36 0.33 -5.06
C LEU A 100 4.62 -0.78 -4.03
N ALA A 101 5.67 -1.57 -4.22
CA ALA A 101 6.07 -2.61 -3.28
C ALA A 101 6.51 -2.03 -1.93
N THR A 102 7.21 -0.90 -1.93
CA THR A 102 7.59 -0.19 -0.70
C THR A 102 6.36 0.35 0.03
N SER A 103 5.42 0.95 -0.71
CA SER A 103 4.12 1.40 -0.19
C SER A 103 3.33 0.23 0.41
N TYR A 104 3.26 -0.90 -0.30
CA TYR A 104 2.59 -2.11 0.16
C TYR A 104 3.24 -2.69 1.41
N ALA A 105 4.58 -2.72 1.49
CA ALA A 105 5.29 -3.14 2.69
C ALA A 105 4.96 -2.22 3.89
N GLY A 106 4.83 -0.92 3.67
CA GLY A 106 4.33 0.03 4.68
C GLY A 106 2.88 -0.28 5.10
N PHE A 107 2.01 -0.54 4.12
CA PHE A 107 0.61 -0.91 4.36
C PHE A 107 0.46 -2.21 5.18
N LEU A 108 1.30 -3.22 4.92
CA LEU A 108 1.33 -4.46 5.72
C LEU A 108 1.82 -4.22 7.15
N ARG A 109 2.75 -3.28 7.34
CA ARG A 109 3.26 -2.89 8.67
C ARG A 109 2.22 -2.11 9.48
N GLY A 110 1.36 -1.33 8.82
CA GLY A 110 0.29 -0.54 9.44
C GLY A 110 -0.92 -1.36 9.91
N GLY A 111 -0.70 -2.51 10.56
CA GLY A 111 -1.75 -3.33 11.18
C GLY A 111 -2.67 -2.55 12.15
N PRO A 112 -3.74 -3.19 12.68
CA PRO A 112 -5.05 -2.61 13.12
C PRO A 112 -5.07 -1.38 14.05
N GLU A 113 -3.94 -0.87 14.50
CA GLU A 113 -3.78 0.32 15.35
C GLU A 113 -4.19 1.64 14.65
N ALA A 114 -4.11 1.73 13.32
CA ALA A 114 -4.46 2.96 12.59
C ALA A 114 -5.98 3.26 12.54
N PHE A 115 -6.84 2.27 12.87
CA PHE A 115 -8.30 2.43 12.96
C PHE A 115 -8.80 2.49 14.41
N ARG A 116 -7.91 2.48 15.40
CA ARG A 116 -8.30 2.83 16.76
C ARG A 116 -8.54 4.35 16.75
N GLY A 117 -9.79 4.75 16.55
CA GLY A 117 -10.23 6.13 16.81
C GLY A 117 -9.76 6.56 18.21
N PRO A 118 -9.69 7.87 18.50
CA PRO A 118 -9.20 8.38 19.78
C PRO A 118 -9.79 7.51 20.88
N SER A 119 -8.94 6.73 21.55
CA SER A 119 -9.37 5.98 22.71
C SER A 119 -10.06 7.01 23.58
N ALA A 120 -11.35 6.82 23.83
CA ALA A 120 -12.03 7.57 24.87
C ALA A 120 -11.18 7.35 26.11
N GLN A 121 -10.34 8.34 26.43
CA GLN A 121 -9.52 8.31 27.61
C GLN A 121 -10.52 8.11 28.75
N PRO A 122 -10.32 7.12 29.63
CA PRO A 122 -11.13 7.10 30.84
C PRO A 122 -10.88 8.44 31.49
N ALA A 123 -11.94 9.25 31.65
CA ALA A 123 -11.86 10.57 32.24
C ALA A 123 -10.99 10.45 33.51
N VAL A 124 -9.81 11.04 33.46
CA VAL A 124 -8.90 11.10 34.60
C VAL A 124 -9.61 11.98 35.62
N GLY A 125 -10.36 11.31 36.49
CA GLY A 125 -10.94 11.88 37.67
C GLY A 125 -9.81 12.41 38.53
N THR A 126 -9.77 13.73 38.65
CA THR A 126 -9.01 14.43 39.67
C THR A 126 -9.51 14.00 41.05
N SER A 127 -8.76 13.15 41.74
CA SER A 127 -8.82 13.00 43.19
C SER A 127 -7.53 12.26 43.57
N GLY A 128 -6.53 12.93 44.13
CA GLY A 128 -6.56 13.38 45.52
C GLY A 128 -5.59 12.49 46.28
N ALA A 129 -4.50 13.10 46.76
CA ALA A 129 -3.48 12.61 47.66
C ALA A 129 -3.76 11.31 48.45
N ALA A 130 -2.81 10.36 48.43
CA ALA A 130 -2.20 9.81 49.66
C ALA A 130 -1.15 8.74 49.33
N THR A 131 0.10 9.12 49.50
CA THR A 131 1.23 8.25 49.83
C THR A 131 0.87 7.31 50.99
N VAL A 132 0.81 5.99 50.76
CA VAL A 132 1.02 5.01 51.82
C VAL A 132 1.98 3.93 51.35
N ARG A 133 3.10 3.91 52.07
CA ARG A 133 4.33 3.15 51.89
C ARG A 133 4.12 1.68 52.28
N SER A 134 4.75 0.83 51.50
CA SER A 134 5.00 -0.61 51.70
C SER A 134 5.21 -1.06 53.16
N VAL A 135 4.47 -2.10 53.58
CA VAL A 135 4.93 -3.04 54.61
C VAL A 135 4.67 -4.47 54.11
N ARG A 136 5.76 -5.13 53.69
CA ARG A 136 5.83 -6.57 53.43
C ARG A 136 5.84 -7.27 54.79
N VAL A 137 4.69 -7.79 55.22
CA VAL A 137 4.62 -8.62 56.43
C VAL A 137 5.22 -9.99 56.12
N ALA A 138 6.26 -10.32 56.87
CA ALA A 138 7.01 -11.56 56.79
C ALA A 138 6.11 -12.76 57.15
N ARG A 139 6.31 -13.87 56.43
CA ARG A 139 5.75 -15.19 56.73
C ARG A 139 6.22 -15.64 58.12
N THR A 140 5.30 -16.08 58.97
CA THR A 140 5.60 -17.00 60.07
C THR A 140 5.21 -18.43 59.67
N PRO A 141 6.09 -19.44 59.88
CA PRO A 141 5.79 -20.85 59.61
C PRO A 141 4.82 -21.46 60.65
N PRO A 142 4.18 -22.61 60.34
CA PRO A 142 3.09 -23.18 61.12
C PRO A 142 3.55 -23.75 62.48
N PRO A 143 2.69 -23.72 63.53
CA PRO A 143 2.99 -24.42 64.77
C PRO A 143 2.84 -25.94 64.60
N SER A 144 3.93 -26.67 64.90
CA SER A 144 3.93 -28.10 65.16
C SER A 144 3.52 -28.39 66.62
N GLU A 145 2.85 -29.53 66.81
CA GLU A 145 2.66 -30.27 68.07
C GLU A 145 1.71 -29.67 69.14
N ALA A 146 0.63 -30.40 69.45
CA ALA A 146 0.52 -31.16 70.71
C ALA A 146 -0.86 -31.82 70.87
N SER A 147 -0.87 -33.15 70.95
CA SER A 147 -1.91 -34.00 71.56
C SER A 147 -2.12 -33.58 73.04
N PRO A 148 -3.36 -33.53 73.59
CA PRO A 148 -3.90 -34.71 74.29
C PRO A 148 -5.44 -34.83 74.31
N ARG A 149 -5.96 -36.04 74.06
CA ARG A 149 -6.96 -36.78 74.87
C ARG A 149 -7.42 -38.03 74.13
#